data_AF-A0A433Q9B3-F1
#
_entry.id   AF-A0A433Q9B3-F1
#
_cell.length_a   1.000
_cell.length_b   1.000
_cell.length_c   1.000
_cell.angle_alpha   90.00
_cell.angle_beta   90.00
_cell.angle_gamma   90.00
#
_symmetry.space_group_name_H-M   'P 1'
#
loop_
_entity.id
_entity.type
_entity.pdbx_description
1 polymer ?
#
loop_
_entity_poly.entity_id
_entity_poly.type
_entity_poly.pdbx_seq_one_letter_code
_entity_poly.pdbx_strand_id
1 'polypeptide(L)'
;MAIYLPSVVSGSHAVFFDPHKEHLPTRDGINKPAGLITNFVKGKFEDQFRPHTRLFGFDMTKPFKGTLFRLPLRTEELSRKSKLRNKFYPKLEIRQLLQKFK
;
A
#
# COMPACT_ATOMS: atom_id res chain seq x y z
N MET A 1 -2.55 7.16 9.95
CA MET A 1 -1.39 6.24 10.13
C MET A 1 -1.74 4.85 9.58
N ALA A 2 -1.72 4.67 8.25
CA ALA A 2 -1.96 3.39 7.56
C ALA A 2 -0.82 3.06 6.57
N ILE A 3 0.43 3.31 6.98
CA ILE A 3 1.61 3.27 6.10
C ILE A 3 1.99 1.86 5.61
N TYR A 4 1.36 0.80 6.13
CA TYR A 4 1.71 -0.60 5.89
C TYR A 4 0.75 -1.36 4.95
N LEU A 5 -0.22 -0.69 4.33
CA LEU A 5 -1.09 -1.36 3.37
C LEU A 5 -0.41 -1.49 2.00
N PRO A 6 -0.47 -2.69 1.37
CA PRO A 6 -0.21 -2.80 -0.06
C PRO A 6 -1.10 -1.82 -0.82
N SER A 7 -0.55 -1.19 -1.85
CA SER A 7 -1.31 -0.26 -2.69
C SER A 7 -0.90 -0.33 -4.15
N VAL A 8 -1.85 0.00 -5.02
CA VAL A 8 -1.67 0.12 -6.45
C VAL A 8 -2.18 1.49 -6.89
N VAL A 9 -1.38 2.19 -7.68
CA VAL A 9 -1.76 3.46 -8.30
C VAL A 9 -1.75 3.26 -9.81
N SER A 10 -2.82 3.66 -10.49
CA SER A 10 -2.92 3.62 -11.96
C SER A 10 -3.89 4.69 -12.46
N GLY A 11 -3.47 5.48 -13.45
CA GLY A 11 -4.24 6.65 -13.89
C GLY A 11 -4.53 7.59 -12.72
N SER A 12 -5.78 8.01 -12.56
CA SER A 12 -6.21 8.90 -11.45
C SER A 12 -6.61 8.15 -10.17
N HIS A 13 -6.47 6.83 -10.14
CA HIS A 13 -6.99 5.99 -9.07
C HIS A 13 -5.88 5.33 -8.27
N ALA A 14 -6.17 5.12 -6.99
CA ALA A 14 -5.37 4.32 -6.10
C ALA A 14 -6.26 3.33 -5.37
N VAL A 15 -5.72 2.14 -5.12
CA VAL A 15 -6.34 1.10 -4.31
C VAL A 15 -5.43 0.79 -3.15
N PHE A 16 -5.96 0.81 -1.93
CA PHE A 16 -5.29 0.33 -0.72
C PHE A 16 -5.93 -0.98 -0.29
N PHE A 17 -5.13 -1.99 0.03
CA PHE A 17 -5.61 -3.31 0.45
C PHE A 17 -5.39 -3.50 1.95
N ASP A 18 -6.47 -3.73 2.70
CA ASP A 18 -6.47 -3.97 4.15
C ASP A 18 -7.11 -5.32 4.48
N PRO A 19 -6.40 -6.43 4.22
CA PRO A 19 -6.96 -7.77 4.45
C PRO A 19 -7.26 -8.07 5.91
N HIS A 20 -6.65 -7.35 6.86
CA HIS A 20 -6.95 -7.48 8.30
C HIS A 20 -8.17 -6.65 8.72
N LYS A 21 -8.66 -5.73 7.88
CA LYS A 21 -9.80 -4.85 8.16
C LYS A 21 -9.60 -4.02 9.44
N GLU A 22 -8.40 -3.51 9.65
CA GLU A 22 -8.04 -2.76 10.86
C GLU A 22 -7.88 -1.24 10.62
N HIS A 23 -7.57 -0.84 9.39
CA HIS A 23 -7.07 0.49 9.06
C HIS A 23 -8.03 1.33 8.22
N LEU A 24 -8.93 0.70 7.46
CA LEU A 24 -9.87 1.43 6.61
C LEU A 24 -11.08 1.96 7.41
N PRO A 25 -11.58 3.16 7.06
CA PRO A 25 -12.75 3.74 7.72
C PRO A 25 -13.98 2.85 7.53
N THR A 26 -14.78 2.73 8.58
CA THR A 26 -16.06 2.01 8.56
C THR A 26 -17.19 3.03 8.47
N ARG A 27 -18.31 2.63 7.87
CA ARG A 27 -19.59 3.34 8.02
C ARG A 27 -20.48 2.50 8.93
N ASP A 28 -21.28 3.15 9.77
CA ASP A 28 -22.16 2.47 10.71
C ASP A 28 -23.04 1.43 10.00
N GLY A 29 -23.10 0.23 10.56
CA GLY A 29 -23.87 -0.89 9.99
C GLY A 29 -23.25 -1.61 8.80
N ILE A 30 -22.06 -1.22 8.34
CA ILE A 30 -21.37 -1.87 7.20
C ILE A 30 -20.09 -2.58 7.66
N ASN A 31 -19.91 -3.82 7.21
CA ASN A 31 -18.66 -4.56 7.41
C ASN A 31 -17.45 -3.76 6.92
N LYS A 32 -16.37 -3.71 7.71
CA LYS A 32 -15.12 -3.05 7.32
C LYS A 32 -14.63 -3.57 5.96
N PRO A 33 -14.38 -2.68 4.98
CA PRO A 33 -13.93 -3.11 3.66
C PRO A 33 -12.51 -3.66 3.73
N ALA A 34 -12.19 -4.65 2.90
CA ALA A 34 -10.84 -5.19 2.76
C ALA A 34 -9.98 -4.38 1.77
N GLY A 35 -10.55 -3.32 1.18
CA GLY A 35 -9.83 -2.41 0.31
C GLY A 35 -10.59 -1.10 0.08
N LEU A 36 -9.86 -0.05 -0.28
CA LEU A 36 -10.41 1.27 -0.58
C LEU A 36 -9.89 1.74 -1.93
N ILE A 37 -10.80 2.02 -2.86
CA ILE A 37 -10.50 2.70 -4.12
C ILE A 37 -10.77 4.19 -3.92
N THR A 38 -9.80 5.03 -4.30
CA THR A 38 -9.94 6.48 -4.25
C THR A 38 -9.39 7.13 -5.51
N ASN A 39 -10.02 8.23 -5.92
CA ASN A 39 -9.46 9.11 -6.92
C ASN A 39 -8.59 10.15 -6.20
N PHE A 40 -7.27 9.99 -6.27
CA PHE A 40 -6.32 10.80 -5.53
C PHE A 40 -6.20 12.22 -6.09
N VAL A 41 -6.56 12.43 -7.36
CA VAL A 41 -6.60 13.75 -8.01
C VAL A 41 -7.63 14.69 -7.39
N LYS A 42 -8.60 14.15 -6.65
CA LYS A 42 -9.57 14.94 -5.86
C LYS A 42 -9.00 15.48 -4.54
N GLY A 43 -7.69 15.35 -4.28
CA GLY A 43 -7.02 15.97 -3.13
C GLY A 43 -7.36 15.35 -1.77
N LYS A 44 -7.68 14.05 -1.70
CA LYS A 44 -7.97 13.35 -0.44
C LYS A 44 -6.80 12.48 0.01
N PHE A 45 -6.63 12.35 1.32
CA PHE A 45 -5.64 11.45 1.96
C PHE A 45 -4.19 11.72 1.55
N GLU A 46 -3.81 13.00 1.42
CA GLU A 46 -2.46 13.41 0.97
C GLU A 46 -1.33 12.76 1.77
N ASP A 47 -1.50 12.63 3.08
CA ASP A 47 -0.58 11.96 3.97
C ASP A 47 -0.32 10.48 3.60
N GLN A 48 -1.34 9.79 3.06
CA GLN A 48 -1.22 8.40 2.60
C GLN A 48 -0.49 8.27 1.25
N PHE A 49 -0.41 9.34 0.46
CA PHE A 49 0.28 9.37 -0.83
C PHE A 49 1.70 9.92 -0.77
N ARG A 50 2.13 10.50 0.37
CA ARG A 50 3.52 10.93 0.59
C ARG A 50 4.58 9.86 0.26
N PRO A 51 4.37 8.55 0.51
CA PRO A 51 5.33 7.53 0.11
C PRO A 51 5.49 7.37 -1.41
N HIS A 52 4.52 7.84 -2.19
CA HIS A 52 4.50 7.71 -3.66
C HIS A 52 5.09 8.93 -4.35
N THR A 53 4.99 10.15 -3.79
CA THR A 53 5.42 11.42 -4.43
C THR A 53 6.89 11.50 -4.81
N ARG A 54 7.74 10.66 -4.24
CA ARG A 54 9.17 10.59 -4.58
C ARG A 54 9.51 9.50 -5.60
N LEU A 55 8.52 8.78 -6.12
CA LEU A 55 8.70 7.60 -6.98
C LEU A 55 8.16 7.88 -8.38
N PHE A 56 8.98 7.60 -9.40
CA PHE A 56 8.58 7.54 -10.82
C PHE A 56 7.80 8.77 -11.34
N GLY A 57 8.04 9.95 -10.76
CA GLY A 57 7.34 11.18 -11.14
C GLY A 57 5.85 11.22 -10.75
N PHE A 58 5.44 10.42 -9.76
CA PHE A 58 4.08 10.46 -9.23
C PHE A 58 3.75 11.83 -8.63
N ASP A 59 2.56 12.31 -8.97
CA ASP A 59 2.04 13.62 -8.60
C ASP A 59 0.54 13.48 -8.38
N MET A 60 0.05 13.97 -7.25
CA MET A 60 -1.36 13.84 -6.90
C MET A 60 -2.27 14.72 -7.75
N THR A 61 -1.75 15.72 -8.46
CA THR A 61 -2.57 16.68 -9.22
C THR A 61 -2.97 16.18 -10.61
N LYS A 62 -2.42 15.05 -11.07
CA LYS A 62 -2.64 14.52 -12.42
C LYS A 62 -2.70 12.99 -12.45
N PRO A 63 -3.31 12.39 -13.48
CA PRO A 63 -3.29 10.94 -13.65
C PRO A 63 -1.84 10.43 -13.79
N PHE A 64 -1.52 9.35 -13.07
CA PHE A 64 -0.24 8.67 -13.19
C PHE A 64 -0.14 7.91 -14.51
N LYS A 65 0.91 8.20 -15.30
CA LYS A 65 1.15 7.55 -16.59
C LYS A 65 1.88 6.21 -16.39
N GLY A 66 1.15 5.21 -15.92
CA GLY A 66 1.66 3.86 -15.68
C GLY A 66 0.91 3.19 -14.54
N THR A 67 1.52 2.14 -13.98
CA THR A 67 1.01 1.44 -12.81
C THR A 67 2.12 1.27 -11.78
N LEU A 68 1.90 1.78 -10.57
CA LEU A 68 2.84 1.70 -9.47
C LEU A 68 2.31 0.74 -8.40
N PHE A 69 3.05 -0.34 -8.16
CA PHE A 69 2.82 -1.27 -7.06
C PHE A 69 3.71 -0.89 -5.88
N ARG A 70 3.10 -0.66 -4.71
CA ARG A 70 3.82 -0.48 -3.45
C ARG A 70 3.45 -1.63 -2.52
N LEU A 71 4.45 -2.45 -2.19
CA LEU A 71 4.35 -3.59 -1.29
C LEU A 71 5.22 -3.33 -0.06
N PRO A 72 4.67 -2.76 1.03
CA PRO A 72 5.43 -2.53 2.25
C PRO A 72 5.95 -3.84 2.82
N LEU A 73 7.25 -3.92 3.04
CA LEU A 73 7.84 -5.04 3.76
C LEU A 73 7.41 -4.98 5.22
N ARG A 74 6.98 -6.13 5.78
CA ARG A 74 6.64 -6.22 7.19
C ARG A 74 7.91 -6.15 8.03
N THR A 75 7.81 -5.54 9.22
CA THR A 75 8.81 -5.73 10.27
C THR A 75 8.60 -7.08 10.95
N GLU A 76 9.58 -7.50 11.75
CA GLU A 76 9.47 -8.74 12.54
C GLU A 76 8.25 -8.70 13.48
N GLU A 77 8.08 -7.59 14.20
CA GLU A 77 6.95 -7.38 15.10
C GLU A 77 5.60 -7.47 14.38
N LEU A 78 5.46 -6.80 13.23
CA LEU A 78 4.23 -6.83 12.42
C LEU A 78 3.97 -8.21 11.82
N SER A 79 5.02 -8.97 11.52
CA SER A 79 4.90 -10.34 11.01
C SER A 79 4.32 -11.27 12.07
N ARG A 80 4.78 -11.15 13.33
CA ARG A 80 4.28 -11.93 14.45
C ARG A 80 2.79 -11.67 14.76
N LYS A 81 2.34 -10.43 14.57
CA LYS A 81 0.93 -10.04 14.77
C LYS A 81 0.02 -10.44 13.59
N SER A 82 0.60 -10.79 12.44
CA SER A 82 -0.19 -11.03 11.23
C SER A 82 -0.92 -12.37 11.26
N LYS A 83 -2.26 -12.32 11.17
CA LYS A 83 -3.12 -13.51 10.99
C LYS A 83 -3.00 -14.18 9.61
N LEU A 84 -2.33 -13.54 8.65
CA LEU A 84 -2.18 -14.06 7.28
C LEU A 84 -0.93 -14.92 7.14
N ARG A 85 0.22 -14.39 7.59
CA ARG A 85 1.50 -15.09 7.48
C ARG A 85 2.53 -14.49 8.41
N ASN A 86 3.07 -15.31 9.30
CA ASN A 86 4.18 -14.95 10.18
C ASN A 86 5.52 -15.09 9.44
N LYS A 87 5.78 -14.19 8.48
CA LYS A 87 7.05 -14.16 7.74
C LYS A 87 7.57 -12.73 7.60
N PHE A 88 8.73 -12.51 8.19
CA PHE A 88 9.57 -11.32 8.01
C PHE A 88 10.57 -11.56 6.87
N TYR A 89 10.90 -10.51 6.12
CA TYR A 89 11.92 -10.57 5.08
C TYR A 89 13.04 -9.57 5.39
N PRO A 90 14.22 -10.03 5.86
CA PRO A 90 15.37 -9.17 6.05
C PRO A 90 15.87 -8.64 4.70
N LYS A 91 16.57 -7.51 4.76
CA LYS A 91 17.12 -6.83 3.57
C LYS A 91 17.98 -7.74 2.69
N LEU A 92 18.73 -8.66 3.30
CA LEU A 92 19.57 -9.63 2.59
C LEU A 92 18.73 -10.58 1.72
N GLU A 93 17.64 -11.14 2.27
CA GLU A 93 16.75 -12.03 1.53
C GLU A 93 16.06 -11.32 0.36
N ILE A 94 15.64 -10.07 0.53
CA ILE A 94 15.06 -9.28 -0.56
C ILE A 94 16.08 -9.06 -1.69
N ARG A 95 17.34 -8.78 -1.35
CA ARG A 95 18.40 -8.66 -2.37
C ARG A 95 18.63 -9.97 -3.10
N GLN A 96 18.69 -11.09 -2.38
CA GLN A 96 18.83 -12.42 -2.97
C GLN A 96 17.63 -12.76 -3.87
N LEU A 97 16.40 -12.43 -3.44
CA LEU A 97 15.20 -12.60 -4.25
C LEU A 97 15.31 -11.82 -5.56
N LEU A 98 15.71 -10.55 -5.52
CA LEU A 98 15.88 -9.72 -6.73
C LEU A 98 16.96 -10.27 -7.67
N GLN A 99 18.02 -10.88 -7.14
CA GLN A 99 19.05 -11.52 -7.97
C GLN A 99 18.54 -12.75 -8.73
N LYS A 100 17.53 -13.46 -8.21
CA LYS A 100 16.93 -14.62 -8.89
C LYS A 100 16.09 -14.26 -10.13
N PHE A 101 15.74 -12.99 -10.29
CA PHE A 101 14.99 -12.50 -11.45
C PHE A 101 15.88 -11.89 -12.54
N LYS A 102 17.20 -11.89 -12.34
CA LYS A 102 18.18 -11.59 -13.38
C LYS A 102 18.44 -12.84 -14.22
#